data_AF-W3A2F0-F1
#
_entry.id   AF-W3A2F0-F1
#
_cell.length_a   1.000
_cell.length_b   1.000
_cell.length_c   1.000
_cell.angle_alpha   90.00
_cell.angle_beta   90.00
_cell.angle_gamma   90.00
#
_symmetry.space_group_name_H-M   'P 1'
#
loop_
_entity.id
_entity.type
_entity.pdbx_description
1 polymer ?
#
loop_
_entity_poly.entity_id
_entity_poly.type
_entity_poly.pdbx_seq_one_letter_code
_entity_poly.pdbx_strand_id
1 'polypeptide(L)'
;MPTKKTASLEQLEAYVKFMTPRMDLLLDFRMHKPFRKLRFHRYILAKKKLRQLCQRLTAQAGRRTIVGFGDWSNTDVSGLIKKCPAGPVNSFRRELKKHCRVESIDEFRTSKLHSVCHREMKNQYSKRLCKKDGVERTLKVHSVLHCTNNGCHGMTVNRDENASKNMLMLLIECKLRSQPRPLAFSRPRT
;
A
#
# COMPACT_ATOMS: atom_id res chain seq x y z
N MET A 1 -28.91 11.25 -5.72
CA MET A 1 -27.98 12.13 -6.47
C MET A 1 -27.60 11.40 -7.76
N PRO A 2 -27.85 11.98 -8.95
CA PRO A 2 -27.42 11.39 -10.21
C PRO A 2 -25.90 11.16 -10.20
N THR A 3 -25.43 10.11 -10.87
CA THR A 3 -23.99 9.82 -10.94
C THR A 3 -23.37 10.46 -12.19
N LYS A 4 -22.21 11.10 -12.04
CA LYS A 4 -21.41 11.57 -13.18
C LYS A 4 -20.65 10.47 -13.90
N LYS A 5 -20.55 9.28 -13.29
CA LYS A 5 -19.88 8.11 -13.88
C LYS A 5 -20.92 7.30 -14.64
N THR A 6 -21.28 7.77 -15.83
CA THR A 6 -22.27 7.12 -16.70
C THR A 6 -21.86 7.30 -18.16
N ALA A 7 -22.25 6.35 -19.01
CA ALA A 7 -22.13 6.43 -20.45
C ALA A 7 -23.42 6.99 -21.12
N SER A 8 -24.50 7.14 -20.36
CA SER A 8 -25.78 7.68 -20.86
C SER A 8 -25.76 9.22 -20.81
N LEU A 9 -26.08 9.84 -21.96
CA LEU A 9 -26.20 11.29 -22.10
C LEU A 9 -27.32 11.86 -21.21
N GLU A 10 -28.47 11.19 -21.15
CA GLU A 10 -29.62 11.61 -20.34
C GLU A 10 -29.28 11.64 -18.84
N GLN A 11 -28.57 10.63 -18.35
CA GLN A 11 -28.12 10.58 -16.96
C GLN A 11 -27.07 11.65 -16.65
N LEU A 12 -26.20 11.97 -17.61
CA LEU A 12 -25.25 13.06 -17.48
C LEU A 12 -25.95 14.41 -17.47
N GLU A 13 -26.95 14.62 -18.34
CA GLU A 13 -27.76 15.83 -18.37
C GLU A 13 -28.51 16.04 -17.05
N ALA A 14 -29.12 14.98 -16.51
CA ALA A 14 -29.76 15.00 -15.20
C ALA A 14 -28.76 15.35 -14.08
N TYR A 15 -27.52 14.86 -14.16
CA TYR A 15 -26.45 15.24 -13.22
C TYR A 15 -26.07 16.72 -13.33
N VAL A 16 -25.91 17.24 -14.55
CA VAL A 16 -25.57 18.66 -14.79
C VAL A 16 -26.69 19.56 -14.26
N LYS A 17 -27.95 19.30 -14.66
CA LYS A 17 -29.13 20.03 -14.15
C LYS A 17 -29.23 19.99 -12.62
N PHE A 18 -28.85 18.87 -12.00
CA PHE A 18 -28.79 18.77 -10.54
C PHE A 18 -27.63 19.59 -9.93
N MET A 19 -26.44 19.56 -10.52
CA MET A 19 -25.24 20.17 -9.93
C MET A 19 -25.11 21.67 -10.16
N THR A 20 -25.46 22.16 -11.36
CA THR A 20 -25.29 23.57 -11.75
C THR A 20 -25.87 24.56 -10.71
N PRO A 21 -27.14 24.45 -10.27
CA PRO A 21 -27.70 25.40 -9.30
C PRO A 21 -27.10 25.25 -7.88
N ARG A 22 -26.34 24.18 -7.63
CA ARG A 22 -25.70 23.92 -6.33
C ARG A 22 -24.22 24.32 -6.32
N MET A 23 -23.69 24.78 -7.46
CA MET A 23 -22.27 25.08 -7.60
C MET A 23 -21.86 26.28 -6.76
N ASP A 24 -22.67 27.33 -6.74
CA ASP A 24 -22.40 28.56 -5.97
C ASP A 24 -22.32 28.25 -4.48
N LEU A 25 -23.30 27.50 -3.95
CA LEU A 25 -23.29 27.03 -2.55
C LEU A 25 -22.02 26.25 -2.20
N LEU A 26 -21.55 25.37 -3.09
CA LEU A 26 -20.32 24.59 -2.87
C LEU A 26 -19.07 25.46 -2.94
N LEU A 27 -19.04 26.45 -3.82
CA LEU A 27 -17.95 27.42 -3.94
C LEU A 27 -17.89 28.32 -2.70
N ASP A 28 -19.02 28.84 -2.26
CA ASP A 28 -19.14 29.66 -1.04
C ASP A 28 -18.65 28.90 0.18
N PHE A 29 -19.11 27.65 0.35
CA PHE A 29 -18.64 26.79 1.42
C PHE A 29 -17.12 26.55 1.34
N ARG A 30 -16.58 26.36 0.13
CA ARG A 30 -15.14 26.15 -0.08
C ARG A 30 -14.31 27.41 0.19
N MET A 31 -14.89 28.59 -0.01
CA MET A 31 -14.28 29.90 0.25
C MET A 31 -14.44 30.34 1.70
N HIS A 32 -15.36 29.74 2.44
CA HIS A 32 -15.57 29.98 3.86
C HIS A 32 -14.25 29.86 4.65
N LYS A 33 -13.87 30.93 5.36
CA LYS A 33 -12.56 31.07 6.00
C LYS A 33 -12.25 29.94 7.00
N PRO A 34 -13.17 29.51 7.89
CA PRO A 34 -12.99 28.33 8.73
C PRO A 34 -12.65 27.05 7.95
N PHE A 35 -13.36 26.78 6.84
CA PHE A 35 -13.11 25.59 6.01
C PHE A 35 -11.72 25.64 5.36
N ARG A 36 -11.31 26.81 4.86
CA ARG A 36 -9.95 27.02 4.32
C ARG A 36 -8.87 26.80 5.37
N LYS A 37 -9.05 27.33 6.59
CA LYS A 37 -8.13 27.11 7.72
C LYS A 37 -7.99 25.62 8.05
N LEU A 38 -9.11 24.90 8.18
CA LEU A 38 -9.10 23.45 8.45
C LEU A 38 -8.38 22.68 7.34
N ARG A 39 -8.64 23.00 6.07
CA ARG A 39 -7.95 22.38 4.93
C ARG A 39 -6.44 22.63 4.97
N PHE A 40 -6.01 23.85 5.30
CA PHE A 40 -4.59 24.20 5.42
C PHE A 40 -3.93 23.49 6.62
N HIS A 41 -4.60 23.44 7.77
CA HIS A 41 -4.11 22.68 8.94
C HIS A 41 -3.93 21.20 8.62
N ARG A 42 -4.90 20.58 7.93
CA ARG A 42 -4.78 19.19 7.47
C ARG A 42 -3.55 18.99 6.58
N TYR A 43 -3.29 19.93 5.67
CA TYR A 43 -2.10 19.88 4.80
C TYR A 43 -0.80 19.96 5.61
N ILE A 44 -0.70 20.90 6.56
CA ILE A 44 0.47 21.06 7.44
C ILE A 44 0.70 19.78 8.26
N LEU A 45 -0.34 19.26 8.90
CA LEU A 45 -0.25 18.06 9.73
C LEU A 45 0.18 16.84 8.91
N ALA A 46 -0.38 16.66 7.71
CA ALA A 46 0.02 15.59 6.80
C ALA A 46 1.51 15.70 6.43
N LYS A 47 1.99 16.90 6.09
CA LYS A 47 3.42 17.13 5.81
C LYS A 47 4.31 16.88 7.03
N LYS A 48 3.92 17.35 8.21
CA LYS A 48 4.67 17.11 9.47
C LYS A 48 4.77 15.62 9.77
N LYS A 49 3.68 14.86 9.57
CA LYS A 49 3.68 13.40 9.74
C LYS A 49 4.54 12.67 8.71
N LEU A 50 4.50 13.06 7.43
CA LEU A 50 5.38 12.49 6.41
C LEU A 50 6.86 12.72 6.75
N ARG A 51 7.22 13.94 7.16
CA ARG A 51 8.58 14.27 7.59
C ARG A 51 9.00 13.45 8.81
N GLN A 52 8.14 13.35 9.82
CA GLN A 52 8.40 12.53 11.01
C GLN A 52 8.64 11.07 10.63
N LEU A 53 7.87 10.51 9.68
CA LEU A 53 8.06 9.15 9.21
C LEU A 53 9.39 8.97 8.46
N CYS A 54 9.75 9.93 7.59
CA CYS A 54 11.05 9.91 6.91
C CYS A 54 12.19 9.94 7.91
N GLN A 55 12.13 10.84 8.90
CA GLN A 55 13.13 10.91 9.98
C GLN A 55 13.20 9.61 10.78
N ARG A 56 12.09 8.95 11.09
CA ARG A 56 12.15 7.64 11.78
C ARG A 56 12.87 6.55 10.97
N LEU A 57 12.82 6.64 9.63
CA LEU A 57 13.50 5.69 8.74
C LEU A 57 14.96 6.07 8.48
N THR A 58 15.28 7.37 8.43
CA THR A 58 16.61 7.87 8.03
C THR A 58 17.47 8.37 9.19
N ALA A 59 16.87 8.82 10.29
CA ALA A 59 17.55 9.52 11.39
C ALA A 59 18.09 8.58 12.48
N GLN A 60 18.58 7.39 12.10
CA GLN A 60 19.57 6.72 12.93
C GLN A 60 20.91 7.40 12.65
N ALA A 61 21.36 8.23 13.60
CA ALA A 61 22.51 9.13 13.46
C ALA A 61 23.73 8.46 12.78
N GLY A 62 24.32 9.15 11.81
CA GLY A 62 25.59 8.78 11.16
C GLY A 62 25.51 7.74 10.04
N ARG A 63 24.33 7.16 9.74
CA ARG A 63 24.20 6.11 8.72
C ARG A 63 23.74 6.65 7.37
N ARG A 64 24.40 6.19 6.30
CA ARG A 64 23.91 6.35 4.92
C ARG A 64 22.80 5.31 4.69
N THR A 65 21.54 5.75 4.73
CA THR A 65 20.39 4.86 4.49
C THR A 65 20.05 4.77 3.01
N ILE A 66 19.87 3.55 2.51
CA ILE A 66 19.27 3.27 1.20
C ILE A 66 17.95 2.54 1.45
N VAL A 67 16.87 2.97 0.80
CA VAL A 67 15.55 2.36 0.97
C VAL A 67 15.13 1.68 -0.32
N GLY A 68 14.83 0.38 -0.25
CA GLY A 68 14.12 -0.34 -1.28
C GLY A 68 12.63 -0.08 -1.18
N PHE A 69 12.04 0.55 -2.19
CA PHE A 69 10.63 0.91 -2.23
C PHE A 69 9.93 0.07 -3.29
N GLY A 70 8.89 -0.65 -2.86
CA GLY A 70 8.14 -1.54 -3.73
C GLY A 70 7.31 -0.76 -4.75
N ASP A 71 7.30 -1.23 -5.99
CA ASP A 71 6.61 -0.59 -7.11
C ASP A 71 5.26 -1.23 -7.44
N TRP A 72 4.54 -1.69 -6.41
CA TRP A 72 3.24 -2.32 -6.60
C TRP A 72 2.29 -1.50 -7.49
N SER A 73 2.02 -2.05 -8.68
CA SER A 73 0.98 -1.58 -9.58
C SER A 73 -0.33 -2.32 -9.25
N ASN A 74 -1.36 -1.59 -8.84
CA ASN A 74 -2.70 -2.15 -8.68
C ASN A 74 -3.35 -2.35 -10.06
N THR A 75 -3.08 -3.49 -10.70
CA THR A 75 -3.71 -3.87 -11.99
C THR A 75 -5.09 -4.51 -11.80
N ASP A 76 -5.48 -4.82 -10.56
CA ASP A 76 -6.75 -5.47 -10.26
C ASP A 76 -7.81 -4.42 -9.91
N VAL A 77 -8.77 -4.23 -10.83
CA VAL A 77 -9.91 -3.29 -10.71
C VAL A 77 -10.75 -3.59 -9.46
N SER A 78 -10.69 -4.82 -8.95
CA SER A 78 -11.45 -5.27 -7.79
C SER A 78 -10.75 -5.02 -6.44
N GLY A 79 -9.45 -4.68 -6.45
CA GLY A 79 -8.63 -4.27 -5.30
C GLY A 79 -8.59 -5.23 -4.11
N LEU A 80 -7.40 -5.69 -3.72
CA LEU A 80 -7.19 -6.48 -2.49
C LEU A 80 -7.64 -5.73 -1.22
N ILE A 81 -7.48 -4.40 -1.20
CA ILE A 81 -7.90 -3.53 -0.09
C ILE A 81 -9.18 -2.80 -0.51
N LYS A 82 -10.33 -3.37 -0.15
CA LYS A 82 -11.63 -2.76 -0.42
C LYS A 82 -11.95 -1.69 0.62
N LYS A 83 -12.59 -0.59 0.18
CA LYS A 83 -13.19 0.45 1.04
C LYS A 83 -12.22 1.30 1.88
N CYS A 84 -10.90 1.19 1.68
CA CYS A 84 -9.93 2.10 2.29
C CYS A 84 -9.40 3.09 1.25
N PRO A 85 -9.33 4.40 1.56
CA PRO A 85 -8.65 5.35 0.69
C PRO A 85 -7.18 4.97 0.55
N ALA A 86 -6.63 5.14 -0.65
CA ALA A 86 -5.21 4.91 -0.88
C ALA A 86 -4.38 5.79 0.06
N GLY A 87 -3.39 5.17 0.71
CA GLY A 87 -2.41 5.93 1.49
C GLY A 87 -1.60 6.89 0.62
N PRO A 88 -0.91 7.87 1.21
CA PRO A 88 -0.13 8.87 0.48
C PRO A 88 1.20 8.31 -0.06
N VAL A 89 1.20 7.12 -0.69
CA VAL A 89 2.40 6.36 -1.10
C VAL A 89 3.32 7.20 -1.99
N ASN A 90 2.79 7.83 -3.03
CA ASN A 90 3.58 8.68 -3.93
C ASN A 90 4.13 9.93 -3.24
N SER A 91 3.33 10.58 -2.40
CA SER A 91 3.76 11.74 -1.62
C SER A 91 4.86 11.37 -0.63
N PHE A 92 4.74 10.22 0.02
CA PHE A 92 5.72 9.69 0.95
C PHE A 92 7.03 9.34 0.23
N ARG A 93 6.96 8.62 -0.90
CA ARG A 93 8.12 8.29 -1.73
C ARG A 93 8.88 9.55 -2.18
N ARG A 94 8.16 10.60 -2.61
CA ARG A 94 8.78 11.89 -2.99
C ARG A 94 9.46 12.59 -1.82
N GLU A 95 8.86 12.57 -0.64
CA GLU A 95 9.47 13.18 0.55
C GLU A 95 10.70 12.39 1.00
N LEU A 96 10.62 11.06 0.98
CA LEU A 96 11.71 10.16 1.36
C LEU A 96 12.96 10.34 0.48
N LYS A 97 12.77 10.56 -0.84
CA LYS A 97 13.85 10.87 -1.79
C LYS A 97 14.66 12.13 -1.44
N LYS A 98 14.12 13.04 -0.63
CA LYS A 98 14.86 14.22 -0.15
C LYS A 98 15.79 13.91 1.01
N HIS A 99 15.57 12.79 1.69
CA HIS A 99 16.29 12.39 2.90
C HIS A 99 17.26 11.22 2.66
N CYS A 100 17.01 10.37 1.67
CA CYS A 100 17.85 9.22 1.37
C CYS A 100 17.74 8.75 -0.09
N ARG A 101 18.64 7.85 -0.50
CA ARG A 101 18.56 7.15 -1.79
C ARG A 101 17.40 6.14 -1.73
N VAL A 102 16.47 6.25 -2.69
CA VAL A 102 15.30 5.38 -2.78
C VAL A 102 15.32 4.63 -4.11
N GLU A 103 15.40 3.30 -4.04
CA GLU A 103 15.43 2.41 -5.20
C GLU A 103 14.08 1.73 -5.39
N SER A 104 13.60 1.68 -6.63
CA SER A 104 12.34 1.01 -6.98
C SER A 104 12.57 -0.49 -7.18
N ILE A 105 11.74 -1.33 -6.57
CA ILE A 105 11.89 -2.80 -6.61
C ILE A 105 10.57 -3.45 -7.03
N ASP A 106 10.61 -4.31 -8.07
CA ASP A 106 9.48 -5.19 -8.41
C ASP A 106 9.18 -6.15 -7.27
N GLU A 107 7.95 -6.10 -6.76
CA GLU A 107 7.46 -6.89 -5.63
C GLU A 107 6.99 -8.31 -6.02
N PHE A 108 7.26 -8.75 -7.25
CA PHE A 108 6.81 -10.07 -7.70
C PHE A 108 7.19 -11.19 -6.71
N ARG A 109 6.13 -11.82 -6.14
CA ARG A 109 6.17 -12.92 -5.16
C ARG A 109 6.87 -12.64 -3.82
N THR A 110 7.26 -11.39 -3.51
CA THR A 110 7.95 -11.05 -2.25
C THR A 110 7.13 -11.40 -1.01
N SER A 111 5.81 -11.25 -1.05
CA SER A 111 4.91 -11.59 0.06
C SER A 111 4.45 -13.05 0.06
N LYS A 112 4.75 -13.84 -0.98
CA LYS A 112 4.31 -15.24 -1.12
C LYS A 112 5.39 -16.25 -0.73
N LEU A 113 6.64 -15.97 -1.08
CA LEU A 113 7.77 -16.87 -0.84
C LEU A 113 8.39 -16.60 0.52
N HIS A 114 8.78 -17.67 1.21
CA HIS A 114 9.49 -17.56 2.47
C HIS A 114 10.89 -16.96 2.27
N SER A 115 11.27 -16.00 3.10
CA SER A 115 12.55 -15.27 2.97
C SER A 115 13.80 -16.10 3.21
N VAL A 116 13.67 -17.28 3.82
CA VAL A 116 14.81 -18.18 4.06
C VAL A 116 14.91 -19.26 2.98
N CYS A 117 13.81 -19.95 2.68
CA CYS A 117 13.85 -21.11 1.78
C CYS A 117 13.26 -20.87 0.39
N HIS A 118 12.74 -19.65 0.13
CA HIS A 118 12.11 -19.23 -1.13
C HIS A 118 10.98 -20.15 -1.64
N ARG A 119 10.39 -20.99 -0.78
CA ARG A 119 9.20 -21.78 -1.09
C ARG A 119 7.93 -21.00 -0.81
N GLU A 120 6.87 -21.31 -1.55
CA GLU A 120 5.56 -20.68 -1.35
C GLU A 120 4.97 -21.05 0.00
N MET A 121 4.51 -20.04 0.73
CA MET A 121 3.91 -20.20 2.05
C MET A 121 2.37 -20.26 1.96
N LYS A 122 1.77 -20.96 2.91
CA LYS A 122 0.31 -21.11 2.99
C LYS A 122 -0.30 -20.11 3.97
N ASN A 123 -1.55 -19.73 3.70
CA ASN A 123 -2.29 -18.88 4.62
C ASN A 123 -2.69 -19.66 5.87
N GLN A 124 -2.73 -18.96 7.01
CA GLN A 124 -3.31 -19.47 8.25
C GLN A 124 -4.78 -19.09 8.34
N TYR A 125 -5.51 -19.84 9.17
CA TYR A 125 -6.94 -19.67 9.37
C TYR A 125 -7.23 -19.58 10.87
N SER A 126 -8.14 -18.66 11.24
CA SER A 126 -8.60 -18.49 12.62
C SER A 126 -10.12 -18.55 12.63
N LYS A 127 -10.70 -19.27 13.59
CA LYS A 127 -12.12 -19.15 13.87
C LYS A 127 -12.40 -17.78 14.49
N ARG A 128 -13.42 -17.09 14.00
CA ARG A 128 -13.84 -15.77 14.49
C ARG A 128 -15.36 -15.70 14.54
N LEU A 129 -15.87 -15.10 15.62
CA LEU A 129 -17.28 -14.78 15.74
C LEU A 129 -17.65 -13.62 14.81
N CYS A 130 -18.65 -13.83 13.94
CA CYS A 130 -19.17 -12.76 13.11
C CYS A 130 -19.96 -11.77 13.97
N LYS A 131 -19.53 -10.50 14.04
CA LYS A 131 -20.19 -9.46 14.85
C LYS A 131 -21.65 -9.17 14.45
N LYS A 132 -22.06 -9.54 13.23
CA LYS A 132 -23.41 -9.26 12.74
C LYS A 132 -24.42 -10.34 13.15
N ASP A 133 -24.00 -11.60 13.10
CA ASP A 133 -24.92 -12.74 13.17
C ASP A 133 -24.59 -13.69 14.33
N GLY A 134 -23.52 -13.44 15.08
CA GLY A 134 -23.08 -14.31 16.19
C GLY A 134 -22.51 -15.68 15.76
N VAL A 135 -22.45 -15.97 14.46
CA VAL A 135 -21.97 -17.26 13.93
C VAL A 135 -20.45 -17.32 13.88
N GLU A 136 -19.86 -18.41 14.35
CA GLU A 136 -18.42 -18.68 14.24
C GLU A 136 -18.06 -19.09 12.80
N ARG A 137 -17.07 -18.40 12.20
CA ARG A 137 -16.59 -18.69 10.85
C ARG A 137 -15.07 -18.82 10.82
N THR A 138 -14.56 -19.77 10.05
CA THR A 138 -13.13 -19.91 9.79
C THR A 138 -12.70 -18.89 8.75
N LEU A 139 -11.90 -17.92 9.16
CA LEU A 139 -11.45 -16.82 8.30
C LEU A 139 -9.94 -16.88 8.08
N LYS A 140 -9.53 -16.51 6.86
CA LYS A 140 -8.12 -16.37 6.48
C LYS A 140 -7.47 -15.24 7.28
N VAL A 141 -6.32 -15.50 7.89
CA VAL A 141 -5.51 -14.49 8.57
C VAL A 141 -4.49 -13.93 7.58
N HIS A 142 -4.75 -12.73 7.07
CA HIS A 142 -3.91 -12.12 6.03
C HIS A 142 -2.55 -11.61 6.54
N SER A 143 -2.38 -11.38 7.84
CA SER A 143 -1.13 -10.83 8.40
C SER A 143 -0.03 -11.88 8.57
N VAL A 144 -0.35 -13.17 8.50
CA VAL A 144 0.62 -14.26 8.75
C VAL A 144 0.59 -15.31 7.65
N LEU A 145 1.71 -15.98 7.46
CA LEU A 145 1.90 -17.07 6.50
C LEU A 145 2.70 -18.18 7.16
N HIS A 146 2.48 -19.42 6.73
CA HIS A 146 3.11 -20.61 7.29
C HIS A 146 3.94 -21.33 6.24
N CYS A 147 5.19 -21.57 6.57
CA CYS A 147 6.11 -22.32 5.73
C CYS A 147 5.96 -23.82 6.03
N THR A 148 5.59 -24.61 5.03
CA THR A 148 5.46 -26.08 5.17
C THR A 148 6.77 -26.83 4.91
N ASN A 149 7.90 -26.11 4.82
CA ASN A 149 9.19 -26.73 4.56
C ASN A 149 9.77 -27.33 5.85
N ASN A 150 10.15 -28.61 5.83
CA ASN A 150 10.72 -29.30 6.99
C ASN A 150 11.98 -28.61 7.51
N GLY A 151 12.86 -28.12 6.62
CA GLY A 151 14.06 -27.37 6.99
C GLY A 151 13.78 -25.99 7.61
N CYS A 152 12.53 -25.54 7.64
CA CYS A 152 12.11 -24.31 8.34
C CYS A 152 11.22 -24.62 9.56
N HIS A 153 11.15 -25.88 9.99
CA HIS A 153 10.42 -26.35 11.17
C HIS A 153 8.96 -25.88 11.26
N GLY A 154 8.26 -25.75 10.12
CA GLY A 154 6.86 -25.31 10.16
C GLY A 154 6.66 -23.87 10.63
N MET A 155 7.62 -22.98 10.41
CA MET A 155 7.58 -21.62 10.97
C MET A 155 6.42 -20.79 10.37
N THR A 156 5.67 -20.13 11.26
CA THR A 156 4.69 -19.10 10.90
C THR A 156 5.32 -17.72 11.05
N VAL A 157 5.25 -16.91 10.00
CA VAL A 157 5.90 -15.59 9.93
C VAL A 157 4.88 -14.49 9.64
N ASN A 158 5.20 -13.28 10.08
CA ASN A 158 4.48 -12.09 9.66
C ASN A 158 4.72 -11.85 8.15
N ARG A 159 3.64 -11.63 7.40
CA ARG A 159 3.68 -11.46 5.94
C ARG A 159 4.49 -10.23 5.54
N ASP A 160 4.28 -9.10 6.21
CA ASP A 160 4.91 -7.82 5.85
C ASP A 160 6.39 -7.83 6.20
N GLU A 161 6.76 -8.46 7.32
CA GLU A 161 8.15 -8.66 7.69
C GLU A 161 8.88 -9.57 6.70
N ASN A 162 8.26 -10.70 6.33
CA ASN A 162 8.81 -11.60 5.34
C ASN A 162 8.97 -10.93 3.97
N ALA A 163 7.96 -10.16 3.53
CA ALA A 163 8.04 -9.40 2.29
C ALA A 163 9.18 -8.38 2.33
N SER A 164 9.35 -7.69 3.46
CA SER A 164 10.43 -6.71 3.66
C SER A 164 11.82 -7.37 3.60
N LYS A 165 11.99 -8.56 4.16
CA LYS A 165 13.25 -9.34 4.05
C LYS A 165 13.57 -9.71 2.60
N ASN A 166 12.57 -10.19 1.85
CA ASN A 166 12.72 -10.48 0.42
C ASN A 166 13.06 -9.22 -0.39
N MET A 167 12.40 -8.09 -0.11
CA MET A 167 12.70 -6.82 -0.76
C MET A 167 14.12 -6.33 -0.44
N LEU A 168 14.59 -6.52 0.79
CA LEU A 168 15.97 -6.18 1.17
C LEU A 168 16.98 -7.03 0.41
N MET A 169 16.75 -8.34 0.28
CA MET A 169 17.61 -9.21 -0.54
C MET A 169 17.63 -8.72 -1.99
N LEU A 170 16.48 -8.43 -2.59
CA LEU A 170 16.39 -7.93 -3.97
C LEU A 170 17.07 -6.57 -4.13
N LEU A 171 16.99 -5.68 -3.13
CA LEU A 171 17.72 -4.42 -3.13
C LEU A 171 19.23 -4.67 -3.21
N ILE A 172 19.75 -5.51 -2.32
CA ILE A 172 21.19 -5.76 -2.20
C ILE A 172 21.70 -6.45 -3.47
N GLU A 173 21.08 -7.56 -3.87
CA GLU A 173 21.57 -8.35 -5.00
C GLU A 173 21.34 -7.63 -6.33
N CYS A 174 20.10 -7.20 -6.61
CA CYS A 174 19.77 -6.69 -7.95
C CYS A 174 20.15 -5.23 -8.16
N LYS A 175 20.09 -4.38 -7.13
CA LYS A 175 20.28 -2.93 -7.29
C LYS A 175 21.65 -2.44 -6.82
N LEU A 176 22.25 -3.06 -5.82
CA LEU A 176 23.55 -2.64 -5.30
C LEU A 176 24.70 -3.47 -5.89
N ARG A 177 24.50 -4.78 -6.09
CA ARG A 177 25.51 -5.69 -6.66
C ARG A 177 25.33 -5.97 -8.15
N SER A 178 24.25 -5.47 -8.76
CA SER A 178 23.92 -5.70 -10.18
C SER A 178 23.83 -7.19 -10.57
N GLN A 179 23.45 -8.05 -9.61
CA GLN A 179 23.25 -9.48 -9.86
C GLN A 179 21.92 -9.73 -10.58
N PRO A 180 21.81 -10.82 -11.36
CA PRO A 180 20.54 -11.19 -11.96
C PRO A 180 19.51 -11.49 -10.88
N ARG A 181 18.25 -11.16 -11.19
CA ARG A 181 17.15 -11.40 -10.26
C ARG A 181 16.94 -12.90 -10.04
N PRO A 182 16.86 -13.39 -8.79
CA PRO A 182 16.68 -14.81 -8.55
C PRO A 182 15.39 -15.32 -9.19
N LEU A 183 15.47 -16.49 -9.84
CA LEU A 183 14.38 -17.07 -10.65
C LEU A 183 13.05 -17.16 -9.90
N ALA A 184 13.09 -17.49 -8.60
CA ALA A 184 11.89 -17.59 -7.77
C ALA A 184 11.09 -16.27 -7.69
N PHE A 185 11.77 -15.13 -7.80
CA PHE A 185 11.21 -13.79 -7.77
C PHE A 185 11.10 -13.14 -9.16
N SER A 186 11.42 -13.86 -10.23
CA SER A 186 11.32 -13.38 -11.61
C SER A 186 9.99 -13.77 -12.23
N ARG A 187 9.41 -12.86 -13.04
CA ARG A 187 8.21 -13.18 -13.83
C ARG A 187 8.57 -14.20 -14.90
N PRO A 188 7.71 -15.18 -15.20
CA PRO A 188 7.91 -16.05 -16.36
C PRO A 188 8.08 -15.19 -17.61
N ARG A 189 9.04 -15.54 -18.48
CA ARG A 189 9.13 -14.92 -19.80
C ARG A 189 7.89 -15.38 -20.57
N THR A 190 6.98 -14.46 -20.85
CA THR A 190 5.87 -14.63 -21.81
C THR A 190 6.39 -14.51 -23.22
#